data_AF-A0A838F426-F1
#
_entry.id   AF-A0A838F426-F1
#
_cell.length_a   1.000
_cell.length_b   1.000
_cell.length_c   1.000
_cell.angle_alpha   90.00
_cell.angle_beta   90.00
_cell.angle_gamma   90.00
#
_symmetry.space_group_name_H-M   'P 1'
#
loop_
_entity.id
_entity.type
_entity.pdbx_description
1 polymer ?
#
loop_
_entity_poly.entity_id
_entity_poly.type
_entity_poly.pdbx_seq_one_letter_code
_entity_poly.pdbx_strand_id
1 'polypeptide(L)'
;MKEPLKEKELSALINLLDDPDKEVYRHVTDRLIAFGTSIIPSLEDAWEKTFDPNLHYRLEELIHLIQFETLLKELKQWTNKDQGDLLEGAILISRYQYPDLSIAKI
;
A
#
# COMPACT_ATOMS: atom_id res chain seq x y z
N MET A 1 -7.75 -19.29 -1.53
CA MET A 1 -6.68 -19.30 -0.50
C MET A 1 -5.56 -18.42 -1.00
N LYS A 2 -5.27 -17.29 -0.33
CA LYS A 2 -4.00 -16.56 -0.58
C LYS A 2 -2.91 -17.30 0.20
N GLU A 3 -1.86 -17.71 -0.49
CA GLU A 3 -0.69 -18.35 0.14
C GLU A 3 -0.09 -17.42 1.21
N PRO A 4 0.44 -17.96 2.33
CA PRO A 4 1.15 -17.15 3.29
C PRO A 4 2.35 -16.52 2.57
N LEU A 5 2.45 -15.19 2.64
CA LEU A 5 3.57 -14.41 2.13
C LEU A 5 4.87 -15.05 2.61
N LYS A 6 5.66 -15.59 1.68
CA LYS A 6 7.03 -16.00 2.01
C LYS A 6 7.80 -14.69 2.18
N GLU A 7 8.18 -14.34 3.39
CA GLU A 7 8.98 -13.13 3.69
C GLU A 7 10.18 -12.96 2.74
N LYS A 8 10.76 -14.09 2.30
CA LYS A 8 11.81 -14.13 1.28
C LYS A 8 11.39 -13.59 -0.09
N GLU A 9 10.17 -13.87 -0.55
CA GLU A 9 9.64 -13.32 -1.81
C GLU A 9 9.45 -11.81 -1.69
N LEU A 10 8.85 -11.34 -0.59
CA LEU A 10 8.63 -9.90 -0.39
C LEU A 10 9.95 -9.14 -0.30
N SER A 11 10.93 -9.65 0.44
CA SER A 11 12.26 -9.04 0.54
C SER A 11 12.98 -9.04 -0.81
N ALA A 12 12.87 -10.11 -1.61
CA ALA A 12 13.42 -10.15 -2.96
C ALA A 12 12.76 -9.12 -3.89
N LEU A 13 11.44 -8.95 -3.82
CA LEU A 13 10.72 -7.94 -4.60
C LEU A 13 11.13 -6.52 -4.20
N ILE A 14 11.25 -6.24 -2.90
CA ILE A 14 11.71 -4.92 -2.42
C ILE A 14 13.11 -4.61 -2.95
N ASN A 15 14.02 -5.59 -2.94
CA ASN A 15 15.37 -5.42 -3.47
C ASN A 15 15.43 -5.28 -5.00
N LEU A 16 14.36 -5.61 -5.73
CA LEU A 16 14.28 -5.40 -7.19
C LEU A 16 13.61 -4.07 -7.54
N LEU A 17 13.12 -3.31 -6.55
CA LEU A 17 12.55 -1.99 -6.79
C LEU A 17 13.58 -0.96 -7.23
N ASP A 18 14.87 -1.15 -6.97
CA ASP A 18 15.93 -0.24 -7.41
C ASP A 18 16.46 -0.57 -8.83
N ASP A 19 15.97 -1.67 -9.43
CA ASP A 19 16.46 -2.15 -10.72
C ASP A 19 16.31 -1.05 -11.80
N PRO A 20 17.36 -0.77 -12.59
CA PRO A 20 17.32 0.23 -13.65
C PRO A 20 16.44 -0.20 -14.84
N ASP A 21 16.17 -1.49 -15.02
CA ASP A 21 15.28 -2.01 -16.04
C ASP A 21 13.82 -1.68 -15.70
N LYS A 22 13.18 -0.92 -16.58
CA LYS A 22 11.80 -0.44 -16.41
C LYS A 22 10.78 -1.58 -16.40
N GLU A 23 11.02 -2.65 -17.14
CA GLU A 23 10.10 -3.79 -17.17
C GLU A 23 10.20 -4.58 -15.86
N VAL A 24 11.41 -4.75 -15.32
CA VAL A 24 11.60 -5.36 -13.99
C VAL A 24 10.89 -4.53 -12.93
N TYR A 25 11.14 -3.23 -12.88
CA TYR A 25 10.46 -2.31 -11.96
C TYR A 25 8.94 -2.42 -12.08
N ARG A 26 8.39 -2.33 -13.29
CA ARG A 26 6.95 -2.41 -13.53
C ARG A 26 6.36 -3.72 -13.02
N HIS A 27 6.98 -4.86 -13.36
CA HIS A 27 6.50 -6.17 -12.93
C HIS A 27 6.56 -6.37 -11.42
N VAL A 28 7.61 -5.87 -10.77
CA VAL A 28 7.79 -5.90 -9.32
C VAL A 28 6.73 -5.03 -8.64
N THR A 29 6.53 -3.80 -9.11
CA THR A 29 5.51 -2.88 -8.61
C THR A 29 4.10 -3.47 -8.74
N ASP A 30 3.73 -4.03 -9.91
CA ASP A 30 2.44 -4.68 -10.13
C ASP A 30 2.22 -5.83 -9.12
N ARG A 31 3.26 -6.62 -8.86
CA ARG A 31 3.23 -7.73 -7.89
C ARG A 31 3.06 -7.23 -6.46
N LEU A 32 3.75 -6.16 -6.08
CA LEU A 32 3.65 -5.56 -4.76
C LEU A 32 2.26 -4.96 -4.51
N ILE A 33 1.72 -4.23 -5.49
CA ILE A 33 0.35 -3.69 -5.44
C ILE A 33 -0.68 -4.81 -5.23
N ALA A 34 -0.51 -5.96 -5.89
CA ALA A 34 -1.43 -7.09 -5.76
C ALA A 34 -1.51 -7.67 -4.33
N PHE A 35 -0.48 -7.47 -3.49
CA PHE A 35 -0.54 -7.84 -2.08
C PHE A 35 -1.40 -6.86 -1.26
N GLY A 36 -1.51 -5.59 -1.68
CA GLY A 36 -2.32 -4.57 -1.02
C GLY A 36 -1.72 -4.10 0.31
N THR A 37 -2.56 -3.65 1.24
CA THR A 37 -2.11 -3.03 2.50
C THR A 37 -1.35 -3.95 3.45
N SER A 38 -1.41 -5.27 3.28
CA SER A 38 -0.73 -6.22 4.19
C SER A 38 0.79 -6.12 4.15
N ILE A 39 1.37 -5.56 3.08
CA ILE A 39 2.83 -5.40 2.94
C ILE A 39 3.34 -4.01 3.35
N ILE A 40 2.45 -3.06 3.67
CA ILE A 40 2.83 -1.68 4.03
C ILE A 40 3.87 -1.66 5.16
N PRO A 41 3.72 -2.40 6.28
CA PRO A 41 4.72 -2.37 7.35
C PRO A 41 6.12 -2.81 6.90
N SER A 42 6.19 -3.74 5.94
CA SER A 42 7.48 -4.17 5.38
C SER A 42 8.07 -3.15 4.41
N LEU A 43 7.23 -2.43 3.67
CA LEU A 43 7.67 -1.34 2.80
C LEU A 43 8.17 -0.13 3.62
N GLU A 44 7.48 0.19 4.72
CA GLU A 44 7.88 1.24 5.68
C GLU A 44 9.22 0.90 6.33
N ASP A 45 9.41 -0.34 6.79
CA ASP A 45 10.68 -0.80 7.34
C ASP A 45 11.84 -0.69 6.33
N ALA A 46 11.58 -0.98 5.05
CA ALA A 46 12.58 -0.79 3.99
C ALA A 46 12.83 0.69 3.69
N TRP A 47 11.79 1.51 3.71
CA TRP A 47 11.86 2.95 3.47
C TRP A 47 12.68 3.66 4.56
N GLU A 48 12.48 3.30 5.83
CA GLU A 48 13.24 3.85 6.96
C GLU A 48 14.72 3.47 6.93
N LYS A 49 15.07 2.31 6.36
CA LYS A 49 16.43 1.77 6.36
C LYS A 49 17.25 2.12 5.13
N THR A 50 16.61 2.48 4.03
CA THR A 50 17.33 2.77 2.79
C THR A 50 18.00 4.14 2.83
N PHE A 51 19.25 4.19 2.34
CA PHE A 51 19.98 5.44 2.13
C PHE A 51 20.07 5.82 0.64
N ASP A 52 19.55 4.97 -0.26
CA ASP A 52 19.46 5.29 -1.69
C ASP A 52 18.25 6.21 -1.93
N PRO A 53 18.45 7.45 -2.40
CA PRO A 53 17.36 8.39 -2.66
C PRO A 53 16.36 7.88 -3.71
N ASN A 54 16.81 7.10 -4.70
CA ASN A 54 15.93 6.56 -5.73
C ASN A 54 15.02 5.47 -5.16
N LEU A 55 15.60 4.51 -4.42
CA LEU A 55 14.82 3.48 -3.75
C LEU A 55 13.87 4.07 -2.71
N HIS A 56 14.31 5.07 -1.95
CA HIS A 56 13.48 5.80 -0.99
C HIS A 56 12.24 6.41 -1.66
N TYR A 57 12.44 7.15 -2.77
CA TYR A 57 11.35 7.72 -3.55
C TYR A 57 10.40 6.65 -4.11
N ARG A 58 10.95 5.55 -4.67
CA ARG A 58 10.13 4.45 -5.23
C ARG A 58 9.28 3.76 -4.16
N LEU A 59 9.82 3.57 -2.96
CA LEU A 59 9.09 3.00 -1.83
C LEU A 59 7.97 3.93 -1.36
N GLU A 60 8.25 5.23 -1.24
CA GLU A 60 7.26 6.25 -0.85
C GLU A 60 6.08 6.26 -1.83
N GLU A 61 6.35 6.38 -3.14
CA GLU A 61 5.32 6.35 -4.19
C GLU A 61 4.50 5.05 -4.16
N LEU A 62 5.16 3.90 -3.94
CA LEU A 62 4.48 2.61 -3.87
C LEU A 62 3.55 2.51 -2.65
N ILE A 63 4.01 2.95 -1.48
CA ILE A 63 3.19 2.97 -0.26
C ILE A 63 1.95 3.84 -0.48
N HIS A 64 2.13 5.05 -1.01
CA HIS A 64 1.03 5.96 -1.31
C HIS A 64 0.05 5.39 -2.34
N LEU A 65 0.56 4.74 -3.39
CA LEU A 65 -0.29 4.12 -4.41
C LEU A 65 -1.14 3.00 -3.82
N ILE A 66 -0.55 2.10 -3.02
CA ILE A 66 -1.28 1.00 -2.36
C ILE A 66 -2.36 1.55 -1.41
N GLN A 67 -2.02 2.56 -0.62
CA GLN A 67 -2.97 3.21 0.30
C GLN A 67 -4.12 3.86 -0.47
N PHE A 68 -3.82 4.60 -1.55
CA PHE A 68 -4.81 5.28 -2.38
C PHE A 68 -5.75 4.30 -3.08
N GLU A 69 -5.23 3.25 -3.73
CA GLU A 69 -6.07 2.25 -4.40
C GLU A 69 -6.98 1.52 -3.42
N THR A 70 -6.46 1.22 -2.22
CA THR A 70 -7.23 0.59 -1.15
C THR A 70 -8.34 1.51 -0.67
N LEU A 71 -8.02 2.78 -0.40
CA LEU A 71 -9.00 3.77 0.01
C LEU A 71 -10.09 3.95 -1.06
N LEU A 72 -9.71 4.06 -2.33
CA LEU A 72 -10.65 4.21 -3.44
C LEU A 72 -11.59 3.00 -3.53
N LYS A 73 -11.06 1.79 -3.32
CA LYS A 73 -11.86 0.56 -3.29
C LYS A 73 -12.83 0.55 -2.12
N GLU A 74 -12.39 0.92 -0.93
CA GLU A 74 -13.23 0.99 0.28
C GLU A 74 -14.32 2.06 0.14
N LEU A 75 -14.00 3.23 -0.41
CA LEU A 75 -14.99 4.28 -0.72
C LEU A 75 -16.04 3.80 -1.73
N LYS A 76 -15.62 3.11 -2.80
CA LYS A 76 -16.55 2.48 -3.75
C LYS A 76 -17.43 1.44 -3.09
N GLN A 77 -16.90 0.66 -2.15
CA GLN A 77 -17.70 -0.31 -1.42
C GLN A 77 -18.71 0.38 -0.50
N TRP A 78 -18.29 1.42 0.22
CA TRP A 78 -19.16 2.20 1.10
C TRP A 78 -20.32 2.87 0.34
N THR A 79 -20.04 3.51 -0.80
CA THR A 79 -21.08 4.15 -1.63
C THR A 79 -22.13 3.18 -2.19
N ASN A 80 -21.81 1.89 -2.29
CA ASN A 80 -22.75 0.86 -2.75
C ASN A 80 -23.55 0.21 -1.61
N LYS A 81 -23.39 0.65 -0.35
CA LYS A 81 -24.17 0.15 0.79
C LYS A 81 -25.52 0.88 0.85
N ASP A 82 -26.63 0.14 0.88
CA ASP A 82 -28.00 0.69 0.95
C ASP A 82 -28.26 1.57 2.19
N GLN A 83 -27.53 1.35 3.28
CA GLN A 83 -27.57 2.15 4.51
C GLN A 83 -26.13 2.40 5.02
N GLY A 84 -25.32 3.09 4.22
CA GLY A 84 -23.96 3.45 4.63
C GLY A 84 -23.95 4.39 5.85
N ASP A 85 -23.10 4.09 6.84
CA ASP A 85 -22.86 4.98 7.97
C ASP A 85 -22.06 6.21 7.49
N LEU A 86 -22.57 7.41 7.76
CA LEU A 86 -21.90 8.66 7.37
C LEU A 86 -20.57 8.85 8.09
N LEU A 87 -20.44 8.37 9.33
CA LEU A 87 -19.18 8.41 10.07
C LEU A 87 -18.12 7.54 9.39
N GLU A 88 -18.51 6.34 8.96
CA GLU A 88 -17.62 5.44 8.17
C GLU A 88 -17.12 6.15 6.91
N GLY A 89 -18.01 6.81 6.17
CA GLY A 89 -17.65 7.59 4.98
C GLY A 89 -16.71 8.76 5.27
N ALA A 90 -16.97 9.52 6.34
CA ALA A 90 -16.12 10.64 6.74
C ALA A 90 -14.70 10.18 7.14
N ILE A 91 -14.60 9.03 7.83
CA ILE A 91 -13.32 8.44 8.21
C ILE A 91 -12.56 7.97 6.96
N LEU A 92 -13.23 7.30 6.01
CA LEU A 92 -12.60 6.92 4.74
C LEU A 92 -12.02 8.14 4.02
N ILE A 93 -12.80 9.22 3.85
CA ILE A 93 -12.30 10.44 3.20
C ILE A 93 -11.08 11.01 3.95
N SER A 94 -11.12 11.00 5.29
CA SER A 94 -10.04 11.52 6.12
C SER A 94 -8.75 10.70 5.99
N ARG A 95 -8.85 9.39 5.70
CA ARG A 95 -7.70 8.52 5.45
C ARG A 95 -6.88 8.86 4.21
N TYR A 96 -7.38 9.72 3.32
CA TYR A 96 -6.57 10.26 2.22
C TYR A 96 -5.38 11.08 2.75
N GLN A 97 -5.60 11.89 3.79
CA GLN A 97 -4.56 12.71 4.41
C GLN A 97 -3.92 12.01 5.63
N TYR A 98 -4.66 11.11 6.28
CA TYR A 98 -4.26 10.42 7.50
C TYR A 98 -4.42 8.89 7.34
N PRO A 99 -3.53 8.21 6.59
CA PRO A 99 -3.70 6.79 6.24
C PRO A 99 -3.91 5.85 7.44
N ASP A 100 -3.30 6.17 8.59
CA ASP A 100 -3.33 5.39 9.84
C ASP A 100 -4.56 5.65 10.73
N LEU A 101 -5.49 6.49 10.27
CA LEU A 101 -6.72 6.76 10.99
C LEU A 101 -7.58 5.49 11.03
N SER A 102 -7.96 5.06 12.23
CA SER A 102 -8.72 3.84 12.46
C SER A 102 -9.88 4.11 13.41
N ILE A 103 -11.03 3.47 13.13
CA ILE A 103 -12.24 3.53 13.97
C ILE A 103 -11.94 3.08 15.41
N ALA A 104 -11.03 2.10 15.60
CA ALA A 104 -10.67 1.61 16.93
C ALA A 104 -9.92 2.65 17.80
N LYS A 105 -9.48 3.77 17.21
CA LYS A 105 -8.84 4.89 17.90
C LYS A 105 -9.81 6.05 18.16
N ILE A 106 -11.10 5.90 17.87
CA ILE A 106 -12.18 6.86 18.10
C ILE A 106 -13.13 6.28 19.14
#